data_AF-A0A970IRT8-F1
#
_entry.id   AF-A0A970IRT8-F1
#
_cell.length_a   1.000
_cell.length_b   1.000
_cell.length_c   1.000
_cell.angle_alpha   90.00
_cell.angle_beta   90.00
_cell.angle_gamma   90.00
#
_symmetry.space_group_name_H-M   'P 1'
#
loop_
_entity.id
_entity.type
_entity.pdbx_description
1 polymer ?
#
loop_
_entity_poly.entity_id
_entity_poly.type
_entity_poly.pdbx_seq_one_letter_code
_entity_poly.pdbx_strand_id
1 'polypeptide(L)'
;MRKPISIFVSILFAFVLVACGSRNVKINFNTNGGSQIRAVTVKQLKEIEEPTTTRTGYTFIGWYEDANFKKEFNFEAGATRNITLYAQWEINQYTLSFQTNNDQVLEP
;
A
#
# COMPACT_ATOMS: atom_id res chain seq x y z
N MET A 1 -56.09 0.15 -36.82
CA MET A 1 -55.37 -0.42 -35.65
C MET A 1 -54.03 -0.93 -36.17
N ARG A 2 -52.82 -0.33 -36.04
CA ARG A 2 -52.05 0.15 -34.86
C ARG A 2 -52.17 -0.86 -33.71
N LYS A 3 -51.15 -1.62 -33.29
CA LYS A 3 -49.74 -1.27 -33.08
C LYS A 3 -48.76 -2.48 -33.21
N PRO A 4 -47.49 -2.22 -33.56
CA PRO A 4 -46.36 -3.15 -33.43
C PRO A 4 -45.83 -3.11 -31.99
N ILE A 5 -45.38 -4.24 -31.42
CA ILE A 5 -44.38 -4.36 -30.33
C ILE A 5 -44.12 -5.86 -30.18
N SER A 6 -43.06 -6.37 -30.82
CA SER A 6 -42.39 -7.60 -30.37
C SER A 6 -40.88 -7.44 -30.53
N ILE A 7 -40.39 -6.31 -30.02
CA ILE A 7 -38.99 -6.06 -29.69
C ILE A 7 -39.03 -5.66 -28.21
N PHE A 8 -39.44 -6.59 -27.34
CA PHE A 8 -39.61 -6.27 -25.92
C PHE A 8 -39.37 -7.46 -24.99
N VAL A 9 -38.49 -8.41 -25.34
CA VAL A 9 -37.83 -9.26 -24.32
C VAL A 9 -36.40 -9.62 -24.74
N SER A 10 -35.65 -8.67 -25.30
CA SER A 10 -34.20 -8.83 -25.54
C SER A 10 -33.33 -7.92 -24.69
N ILE A 11 -33.92 -7.14 -23.78
CA ILE A 11 -33.17 -6.22 -22.90
C ILE A 11 -33.84 -6.20 -21.52
N LEU A 12 -33.97 -7.36 -20.87
CA LEU A 12 -34.11 -7.39 -19.40
C LEU A 12 -32.69 -7.48 -18.83
N PHE A 13 -32.02 -6.34 -18.89
CA PHE A 13 -31.04 -5.89 -17.92
C PHE A 13 -29.86 -6.83 -17.61
N ALA A 14 -29.01 -7.03 -18.61
CA ALA A 14 -27.55 -7.09 -18.39
C ALA A 14 -27.01 -5.71 -17.95
N PHE A 15 -27.63 -5.11 -16.94
CA PHE A 15 -27.24 -3.81 -16.37
C PHE A 15 -27.22 -3.94 -14.85
N VAL A 16 -26.43 -4.89 -14.35
CA VAL A 16 -25.69 -4.63 -13.12
C VAL A 16 -24.49 -3.75 -13.50
N LEU A 17 -24.76 -2.59 -14.12
CA LEU A 17 -23.79 -1.50 -14.04
C LEU A 17 -23.96 -0.97 -12.63
N VAL A 18 -23.21 -1.56 -11.71
CA VAL A 18 -22.76 -0.82 -10.53
C VAL A 18 -21.97 0.35 -11.10
N ALA A 19 -22.67 1.44 -11.39
CA ALA A 19 -22.07 2.75 -11.53
C ALA A 19 -21.62 3.15 -10.11
N CYS A 20 -20.59 2.49 -9.60
CA CYS A 20 -19.79 3.05 -8.54
C CYS A 20 -19.18 4.30 -9.16
N GLY A 21 -19.80 5.46 -8.94
CA GLY A 21 -19.26 6.73 -9.42
C GLY A 21 -17.81 6.79 -8.99
N SER A 22 -16.88 6.83 -9.95
CA SER A 22 -15.46 6.72 -9.65
C SER A 22 -15.01 7.92 -8.83
N ARG A 23 -14.91 7.76 -7.51
CA ARG A 23 -14.36 8.77 -6.62
C ARG A 23 -12.84 8.67 -6.68
N ASN A 24 -12.17 9.82 -6.65
CA ASN A 24 -10.74 9.85 -6.42
C ASN A 24 -10.46 9.83 -4.92
N VAL A 25 -9.40 9.14 -4.52
CA VAL A 25 -8.93 9.08 -3.15
C VAL A 25 -7.47 9.53 -3.09
N LYS A 26 -7.12 10.24 -2.03
CA LYS A 26 -5.77 10.71 -1.75
C LYS A 26 -5.08 9.79 -0.76
N ILE A 27 -3.88 9.35 -1.10
CA ILE A 27 -3.03 8.50 -0.26
C ILE A 27 -1.81 9.34 0.13
N ASN A 28 -1.66 9.59 1.42
CA ASN A 28 -0.46 10.20 1.98
C ASN A 28 0.45 9.09 2.50
N PHE A 29 1.76 9.34 2.50
CA PHE A 29 2.76 8.40 2.99
C PHE A 29 3.50 9.05 4.15
N ASN A 30 3.31 8.53 5.36
CA ASN A 30 4.17 8.82 6.49
C ASN A 30 5.30 7.79 6.48
N THR A 31 6.48 8.21 6.03
CA THR A 31 7.64 7.34 5.86
C THR A 31 8.30 6.96 7.18
N ASN A 32 7.86 7.50 8.32
CA ASN A 32 8.41 7.23 9.65
C ASN A 32 9.95 7.29 9.67
N GLY A 33 10.53 8.32 9.04
CA GLY A 33 11.98 8.54 8.96
C GLY A 33 12.67 8.00 7.70
N GLY A 34 11.93 7.35 6.78
CA GLY A 34 12.43 7.05 5.43
C GLY A 34 12.43 8.27 4.50
N SER A 35 13.05 8.12 3.33
CA SER A 35 13.04 9.12 2.25
C SER A 35 11.62 9.57 1.89
N GLN A 36 11.44 10.88 1.66
CA GLN A 36 10.13 11.49 1.48
C GLN A 36 9.42 11.00 0.21
N ILE A 37 8.15 10.62 0.36
CA ILE A 37 7.25 10.26 -0.75
C ILE A 37 6.12 11.30 -0.85
N ARG A 38 5.81 11.72 -2.07
CA ARG A 38 4.69 12.63 -2.32
C ARG A 38 3.37 11.88 -2.25
N ALA A 39 2.32 12.54 -1.75
CA ALA A 39 0.98 11.99 -1.78
C ALA A 39 0.49 11.78 -3.22
N VAL A 40 -0.27 10.71 -3.44
CA VAL A 40 -0.86 10.38 -4.75
C VAL A 40 -2.38 10.50 -4.68
N THR A 41 -3.00 10.83 -5.82
CA THR A 41 -4.46 10.80 -5.98
C THR A 41 -4.80 9.82 -7.09
N VAL A 42 -5.56 8.79 -6.74
CA VAL A 42 -5.91 7.68 -7.64
C VAL A 42 -7.41 7.44 -7.61
N LYS A 43 -7.94 6.71 -8.60
CA LYS A 43 -9.33 6.24 -8.53
C LYS A 43 -9.46 5.26 -7.36
N GLN A 44 -10.57 5.34 -6.63
CA GLN A 44 -10.91 4.42 -5.55
C GLN A 44 -10.85 2.97 -6.05
N LEU A 45 -10.34 2.04 -5.22
CA LEU A 45 -10.16 0.62 -5.53
C LEU A 45 -9.23 0.33 -6.73
N LYS A 46 -8.51 1.34 -7.22
CA LYS A 46 -7.49 1.11 -8.25
C LYS A 46 -6.24 0.57 -7.55
N GLU A 47 -5.70 -0.51 -8.10
CA GLU A 47 -4.36 -1.00 -7.80
C GLU A 47 -3.31 0.12 -7.95
N ILE A 48 -2.34 0.15 -7.04
CA ILE A 48 -1.29 1.16 -6.98
C ILE A 48 0.05 0.45 -6.82
N GLU A 49 1.08 0.92 -7.53
CA GLU A 49 2.44 0.45 -7.30
C GLU A 49 2.93 0.87 -5.91
N GLU A 50 3.48 -0.07 -5.15
CA GLU A 50 4.05 0.21 -3.84
C GLU A 50 5.25 1.16 -3.96
N PRO A 51 5.23 2.32 -3.30
CA PRO A 51 6.34 3.26 -3.42
C PRO A 51 7.54 2.79 -2.61
N THR A 52 8.73 3.00 -3.18
CA THR A 52 9.99 2.72 -2.50
C THR A 52 10.38 3.86 -1.56
N THR A 53 10.84 3.51 -0.36
CA THR A 53 11.48 4.43 0.59
C THR A 53 12.68 3.74 1.25
N THR A 54 13.65 4.52 1.73
CA THR A 54 14.88 4.00 2.33
C THR A 54 15.19 4.71 3.63
N ARG A 55 15.68 3.97 4.63
CA ARG A 55 16.12 4.49 5.93
C ARG A 55 17.43 3.82 6.36
N THR A 56 18.50 4.59 6.51
CA THR A 56 19.84 4.07 6.86
C THR A 56 19.83 3.30 8.17
N GLY A 57 20.35 2.07 8.17
CA GLY A 57 20.41 1.20 9.35
C GLY A 57 19.11 0.43 9.63
N TYR A 58 18.14 0.48 8.73
CA TYR A 58 16.86 -0.21 8.87
C TYR A 58 16.50 -1.02 7.62
N THR A 59 15.71 -2.06 7.81
CA THR A 59 15.04 -2.83 6.76
C THR A 59 13.57 -2.39 6.68
N PHE A 60 13.09 -2.12 5.47
CA PHE A 60 11.69 -1.79 5.24
C PHE A 60 10.83 -3.07 5.36
N ILE A 61 9.79 -3.02 6.19
CA ILE A 61 8.91 -4.16 6.46
C ILE A 61 7.62 -4.09 5.64
N GLY A 62 7.03 -2.90 5.51
CA GLY A 62 5.79 -2.72 4.76
C GLY A 62 5.06 -1.41 5.08
N TRP A 63 3.95 -1.18 4.39
CA TRP A 63 3.04 -0.05 4.61
C TRP A 63 1.78 -0.49 5.35
N TYR A 64 1.41 0.26 6.39
CA TYR A 64 0.26 -0.04 7.24
C TYR A 64 -0.78 1.08 7.24
N GLU A 65 -2.06 0.71 7.39
CA GLU A 65 -3.18 1.65 7.45
C GLU A 65 -3.26 2.42 8.79
N ASP A 66 -2.53 1.96 9.81
CA ASP A 66 -2.51 2.53 11.14
C ASP A 66 -1.09 2.66 11.69
N ALA A 67 -0.89 3.65 12.56
CA ALA A 67 0.43 3.95 13.14
C ALA A 67 0.94 2.88 14.12
N ASN A 68 0.10 1.93 14.56
CA ASN A 68 0.51 0.81 15.42
C ASN A 68 0.84 -0.45 14.60
N PHE A 69 0.84 -0.35 13.27
CA PHE A 69 1.21 -1.44 12.36
C PHE A 69 0.36 -2.71 12.52
N LYS A 70 -0.94 -2.56 12.81
CA LYS A 70 -1.85 -3.69 12.99
C LYS A 70 -2.47 -4.18 11.69
N LYS A 71 -2.64 -3.28 10.72
CA LYS A 71 -3.27 -3.59 9.44
C LYS A 71 -2.37 -3.19 8.27
N GLU A 72 -1.76 -4.18 7.64
CA GLU A 72 -0.99 -3.99 6.42
C GLU A 72 -1.90 -3.54 5.27
N PHE A 73 -1.38 -2.67 4.41
CA PHE A 73 -2.11 -2.16 3.26
C PHE A 73 -1.91 -3.07 2.04
N ASN A 74 -3.00 -3.52 1.43
CA ASN A 74 -2.96 -4.28 0.19
C ASN A 74 -3.00 -3.33 -1.03
N PHE A 75 -1.86 -3.20 -1.71
CA PHE A 75 -1.69 -2.36 -2.89
C PHE A 75 -2.48 -2.82 -4.12
N GLU A 76 -2.73 -4.13 -4.27
CA GLU A 76 -3.56 -4.70 -5.35
C GLU A 76 -5.04 -4.34 -5.18
N ALA A 77 -5.53 -4.35 -3.93
CA ALA A 77 -6.91 -3.97 -3.62
C ALA A 77 -7.14 -2.45 -3.73
N GLY A 78 -6.09 -1.66 -3.52
CA GLY A 78 -6.14 -0.21 -3.57
C GLY A 78 -6.91 0.43 -2.41
N ALA A 79 -6.92 1.76 -2.38
CA ALA A 79 -7.56 2.51 -1.31
C ALA A 79 -9.07 2.69 -1.54
N THR A 80 -9.85 2.49 -0.47
CA THR A 80 -11.32 2.73 -0.47
C THR A 80 -11.70 4.15 -0.06
N ARG A 81 -10.77 4.90 0.52
CA ARG A 81 -10.97 6.27 1.02
C ARG A 81 -9.64 7.00 1.08
N ASN A 82 -9.68 8.30 1.35
CA ASN A 82 -8.45 9.03 1.69
C ASN A 82 -7.80 8.38 2.91
N ILE A 83 -6.49 8.12 2.83
CA ILE A 83 -5.76 7.40 3.87
C ILE A 83 -4.33 7.93 3.99
N THR A 84 -3.75 7.76 5.16
CA THR A 84 -2.31 7.90 5.37
C THR A 84 -1.76 6.51 5.67
N LEU A 85 -0.77 6.08 4.89
CA LEU A 85 -0.04 4.84 5.12
C LEU A 85 1.22 5.13 5.94
N TYR A 86 1.58 4.20 6.82
CA TYR A 86 2.70 4.32 7.74
C TYR A 86 3.73 3.23 7.44
N ALA A 87 4.97 3.64 7.14
CA ALA A 87 6.06 2.70 6.91
C ALA A 87 6.49 2.05 8.24
N GLN A 88 6.54 0.72 8.27
CA GLN A 88 7.19 -0.02 9.35
C GLN A 88 8.62 -0.36 8.97
N TRP A 89 9.50 -0.29 9.97
CA TRP A 89 10.93 -0.51 9.83
C TRP A 89 11.43 -1.46 10.92
N GLU A 90 12.37 -2.32 10.57
CA GLU A 90 13.14 -3.15 11.52
C GLU A 90 14.58 -2.61 11.60
N ILE A 91 15.15 -2.52 12.81
CA ILE A 91 16.54 -2.08 13.01
C ILE A 91 17.48 -3.20 12.55
N ASN A 92 18.44 -2.87 11.69
CA ASN A 92 19.47 -3.83 11.27
C ASN A 92 20.42 -4.10 12.44
N GLN A 93 20.67 -5.38 12.73
CA GLN A 93 21.63 -5.81 13.76
C GLN A 93 22.99 -6.10 13.11
N TYR A 94 24.06 -5.59 13.71
CA TYR A 94 25.43 -5.80 13.25
C TYR A 94 26.26 -6.43 14.36
N THR A 95 26.81 -7.61 14.11
CA THR A 95 27.77 -8.25 15.01
C THR A 95 29.18 -7.84 14.62
N LEU A 96 29.89 -7.19 15.53
CA LEU A 96 31.31 -6.88 15.38
C LEU A 96 32.14 -8.00 16.02
N SER A 97 33.06 -8.58 15.27
CA SER A 97 34.07 -9.49 15.80
C SER A 97 35.45 -8.86 15.68
N PHE A 98 36.18 -8.83 16.79
CA PHE A 98 37.58 -8.40 16.82
C PHE A 98 38.46 -9.64 16.84
N GLN A 99 39.30 -9.80 15.82
CA GLN A 99 40.37 -10.79 15.83
C GLN A 99 41.67 -10.06 16.14
N THR A 100 42.26 -10.32 17.30
CA THR A 100 43.61 -9.87 17.62
C THR A 100 44.60 -10.91 17.14
N ASN A 101 45.66 -10.51 16.44
CA ASN A 101 46.72 -11.39 15.90
C ASN A 101 47.57 -12.12 16.98
N ASN A 102 47.12 -12.16 18.23
CA ASN A 102 47.88 -12.64 19.39
C ASN A 102 47.24 -13.85 20.10
N ASP A 103 46.34 -14.59 19.46
CA ASP A 103 45.70 -15.82 19.98
C ASP A 103 45.02 -15.73 21.36
N GLN A 104 44.83 -14.53 21.92
CA GLN A 104 43.97 -14.32 23.07
C GLN A 104 42.60 -13.82 22.62
N VAL A 105 41.62 -14.71 22.71
CA VAL A 105 40.20 -14.34 22.66
C VAL A 105 39.89 -13.49 23.88
N LEU A 106 39.57 -12.21 23.66
CA LEU A 106 38.95 -11.37 24.69
C LEU A 106 37.44 -11.47 24.51
N GLU A 107 36.76 -12.08 25.48
CA GLU A 107 35.31 -12.00 25.60
C GLU A 107 34.88 -10.59 26.05
N PRO A 108 33.69 -10.09 25.62
CA PRO A 108 33.18 -8.77 25.98
C PRO A 108 32.82 -8.64 27.47
#